data_AF-A0A2N5I5B6-F1
#
_entry.id   AF-A0A2N5I5B6-F1
#
_cell.length_a   1.000
_cell.length_b   1.000
_cell.length_c   1.000
_cell.angle_alpha   90.00
_cell.angle_beta   90.00
_cell.angle_gamma   90.00
#
_symmetry.space_group_name_H-M   'P 1'
#
loop_
_entity.id
_entity.type
_entity.pdbx_description
1 polymer ?
#
loop_
_entity_poly.entity_id
_entity_poly.type
_entity_poly.pdbx_seq_one_letter_code
_entity_poly.pdbx_strand_id
1 'polypeptide(L)'
;MKNIIEIRSFKNTDKDFIITLSERFNDFAYMGWRNRDAMLAAQERMAVESVKDSQNHPGMFLAEDFKRKNGRLPSRNEETDYFTNQKLNYIFSIAVSKEGEGKGIASQLMG
;
A
#
# COMPACT_ATOMS: atom_id res chain seq x y z
N MET A 1 25.41 -5.93 5.93
CA MET A 1 24.44 -6.66 6.77
C MET A 1 23.10 -6.59 6.07
N LYS A 2 22.39 -7.73 5.93
CA LYS A 2 21.06 -7.77 5.33
C LYS A 2 20.08 -7.20 6.36
N ASN A 3 19.41 -6.08 6.05
CA ASN A 3 18.34 -5.59 6.94
C ASN A 3 17.24 -6.65 6.93
N ILE A 4 16.89 -7.15 8.12
CA ILE A 4 15.73 -8.03 8.29
C ILE A 4 14.51 -7.12 8.16
N ILE A 5 13.67 -7.42 7.18
CA ILE A 5 12.37 -6.77 6.98
C ILE A 5 11.31 -7.72 7.52
N GLU A 6 10.53 -7.24 8.49
CA GLU A 6 9.37 -7.94 9.00
C GLU A 6 8.14 -7.53 8.17
N ILE A 7 7.39 -8.51 7.70
CA ILE A 7 6.07 -8.30 7.10
C ILE A 7 5.03 -8.65 8.15
N ARG A 8 4.17 -7.68 8.49
CA ARG A 8 3.12 -7.87 9.50
C ARG A 8 1.80 -7.22 9.09
N SER A 9 0.72 -7.63 9.72
CA SER A 9 -0.58 -6.98 9.56
C SER A 9 -0.56 -5.54 10.07
N PHE A 10 -1.40 -4.72 9.45
CA PHE A 10 -1.70 -3.36 9.86
C PHE A 10 -2.19 -3.25 11.31
N LYS A 11 -1.77 -2.18 11.99
CA LYS A 11 -2.28 -1.75 13.31
C LYS A 11 -2.80 -0.32 13.22
N ASN A 12 -3.77 0.04 14.07
CA ASN A 12 -4.31 1.41 14.13
C ASN A 12 -3.27 2.50 14.41
N THR A 13 -2.07 2.15 14.88
CA THR A 13 -0.94 3.09 15.07
C THR A 13 -0.14 3.34 13.79
N ASP A 14 -0.49 2.69 12.67
CA ASP A 14 0.16 2.81 11.37
C ASP A 14 -0.55 3.76 10.41
N LYS A 15 -1.70 4.32 10.81
CA LYS A 15 -2.60 5.10 9.93
C LYS A 15 -1.89 6.26 9.24
N ASP A 16 -1.22 7.10 10.03
CA ASP A 16 -0.58 8.31 9.51
C ASP A 16 0.54 7.97 8.52
N PHE A 17 1.28 6.89 8.79
CA PHE A 17 2.30 6.38 7.88
C PHE A 17 1.71 5.91 6.55
N ILE A 18 0.60 5.16 6.59
CA ILE A 18 -0.09 4.68 5.39
C ILE A 18 -0.64 5.85 4.55
N ILE A 19 -1.21 6.86 5.20
CA ILE A 19 -1.73 8.05 4.53
C ILE A 19 -0.58 8.83 3.88
N THR A 20 0.54 9.01 4.57
CA THR A 20 1.73 9.69 4.03
C THR A 20 2.28 8.95 2.79
N LEU A 21 2.23 7.62 2.76
CA LEU A 21 2.65 6.84 1.58
C LEU A 21 1.78 7.09 0.33
N SER A 22 0.60 7.73 0.44
CA SER A 22 -0.22 8.07 -0.73
C SER A 22 0.46 9.11 -1.63
N GLU A 23 1.31 9.97 -1.07
CA GLU A 23 2.10 10.96 -1.80
C GLU A 23 3.03 10.31 -2.83
N ARG A 24 3.48 9.07 -2.56
CA ARG A 24 4.36 8.30 -3.46
C ARG A 24 3.76 8.06 -4.83
N PHE A 25 2.43 8.01 -4.93
CA PHE A 25 1.74 7.87 -6.22
C PHE A 25 1.80 9.14 -7.07
N ASN A 26 2.40 10.21 -6.54
CA ASN A 26 2.59 11.48 -7.20
C ASN A 26 4.08 11.78 -7.53
N ASP A 27 5.00 10.89 -7.14
CA ASP A 27 6.44 11.06 -7.37
C ASP A 27 6.84 10.90 -8.85
N PHE A 28 5.94 10.35 -9.69
CA PHE A 28 6.15 10.17 -11.12
C PHE A 28 5.36 11.18 -11.96
N ALA A 29 5.84 11.42 -13.18
CA ALA A 29 5.14 12.28 -14.13
C ALA A 29 3.82 11.61 -14.56
N TYR A 30 2.73 12.38 -14.53
CA TYR A 30 1.47 11.94 -15.12
C TYR A 30 1.40 12.30 -16.60
N MET A 31 0.44 11.68 -17.28
CA MET A 31 -0.01 12.14 -18.59
C MET A 31 -0.47 13.60 -18.51
N GLY A 32 -0.21 14.40 -19.55
CA GLY A 32 -0.36 15.86 -19.52
C GLY A 32 -1.77 16.39 -19.23
N TRP A 33 -2.81 15.55 -19.39
CA TRP A 33 -4.20 15.90 -19.07
C TRP A 33 -4.60 15.62 -17.61
N ARG A 34 -3.72 15.05 -16.79
CA ARG A 34 -3.99 14.77 -15.37
C ARG A 34 -3.54 15.96 -14.53
N ASN A 35 -4.44 16.49 -13.70
CA ASN A 35 -4.09 17.49 -12.70
C ASN A 35 -3.42 16.82 -11.48
N ARG A 36 -2.19 17.25 -11.17
CA ARG A 36 -1.35 16.66 -10.12
C ARG A 36 -1.97 16.76 -8.73
N ASP A 37 -2.53 17.92 -8.38
CA ASP A 37 -3.10 18.16 -7.05
C ASP A 37 -4.41 17.38 -6.86
N ALA A 38 -5.23 17.29 -7.91
CA ALA A 38 -6.44 16.49 -7.90
C ALA A 38 -6.14 14.99 -7.74
N MET A 39 -5.05 14.50 -8.35
CA MET A 39 -4.61 13.11 -8.17
C MET A 39 -4.09 12.87 -6.75
N LEU A 40 -3.30 13.78 -6.19
CA LEU A 40 -2.85 13.67 -4.80
C LEU A 40 -4.03 13.60 -3.83
N ALA A 41 -4.98 14.54 -3.93
CA ALA A 41 -6.16 14.56 -3.09
C ALA A 41 -7.02 13.29 -3.23
N ALA A 42 -7.06 12.68 -4.42
CA ALA A 42 -7.72 11.40 -4.62
C ALA A 42 -6.96 10.25 -3.93
N GLN A 43 -5.63 10.21 -4.03
CA GLN A 43 -4.80 9.19 -3.40
C GLN A 43 -4.87 9.24 -1.87
N GLU A 44 -4.84 10.44 -1.29
CA GLU A 44 -5.01 10.64 0.15
C GLU A 44 -6.37 10.14 0.63
N ARG A 45 -7.45 10.49 -0.09
CA ARG A 45 -8.81 10.03 0.22
C ARG A 45 -8.90 8.50 0.21
N MET A 46 -8.40 7.87 -0.86
CA MET A 46 -8.39 6.40 -0.96
C MET A 46 -7.54 5.75 0.14
N ALA A 47 -6.43 6.35 0.54
CA ALA A 47 -5.62 5.85 1.65
C ALA A 47 -6.38 5.93 2.99
N VAL A 48 -7.05 7.05 3.27
CA VAL A 48 -7.90 7.22 4.46
C VAL A 48 -9.04 6.20 4.49
N GLU A 49 -9.72 6.01 3.36
CA GLU A 49 -10.79 5.01 3.21
C GLU A 49 -10.26 3.58 3.46
N SER A 50 -9.13 3.22 2.85
CA SER A 50 -8.51 1.90 3.03
C SER A 50 -8.17 1.60 4.50
N VAL A 51 -7.76 2.62 5.24
CA VAL A 51 -7.44 2.53 6.67
C VAL A 51 -8.71 2.36 7.51
N LYS A 52 -9.81 3.03 7.16
CA LYS A 52 -11.11 2.86 7.84
C LYS A 52 -11.66 1.46 7.59
N ASP A 53 -11.62 1.01 6.34
CA ASP A 53 -12.16 -0.27 5.90
C ASP A 53 -11.31 -1.48 6.32
N SER A 54 -10.03 -1.29 6.64
CA SER A 54 -9.16 -2.35 7.13
C SER A 54 -9.65 -3.05 8.41
N GLN A 55 -10.55 -2.41 9.19
CA GLN A 55 -11.22 -3.07 10.31
C GLN A 55 -12.18 -4.17 9.86
N ASN A 56 -12.69 -4.06 8.62
CA ASN A 56 -13.61 -5.01 8.00
C ASN A 56 -12.92 -5.91 6.96
N HIS A 57 -11.70 -5.57 6.52
CA HIS A 57 -10.95 -6.31 5.50
C HIS A 57 -9.48 -6.51 5.93
N PRO A 58 -9.07 -7.70 6.41
CA PRO A 58 -7.75 -7.93 6.99
C PRO A 58 -6.58 -7.99 5.99
N GLY A 59 -6.77 -7.58 4.73
CA GLY A 59 -5.78 -7.69 3.66
C GLY A 59 -4.67 -6.62 3.65
N MET A 60 -4.48 -5.85 4.73
CA MET A 60 -3.46 -4.79 4.75
C MET A 60 -2.20 -5.22 5.49
N PHE A 61 -1.08 -5.27 4.76
CA PHE A 61 0.25 -5.63 5.26
C PHE A 61 1.21 -4.45 5.23
N LEU A 62 2.12 -4.42 6.18
CA LEU A 62 3.23 -3.45 6.25
C LEU A 62 4.56 -4.19 6.28
N ALA A 63 5.55 -3.54 5.68
CA ALA A 63 6.95 -3.90 5.81
C ALA A 63 7.66 -2.92 6.74
N GLU A 64 8.35 -3.43 7.76
CA GLU A 64 9.16 -2.61 8.68
C GLU A 64 10.52 -3.24 8.97
N ASP A 65 11.52 -2.41 9.29
CA ASP A 65 12.77 -2.85 9.92
C ASP A 65 12.89 -2.27 11.33
N PHE A 66 13.95 -2.66 12.05
CA PHE A 66 14.26 -2.19 13.40
C PHE A 66 14.33 -0.67 13.57
N LYS A 67 14.47 0.11 12.48
CA LYS A 67 14.62 1.55 12.52
C LYS A 67 13.35 2.29 12.10
N ARG A 68 12.49 1.71 11.26
CA ARG A 68 11.34 2.40 10.66
C ARG A 68 10.42 1.49 9.84
N LYS A 69 9.21 2.01 9.57
CA LYS A 69 8.25 1.47 8.59
C LYS A 69 8.73 1.80 7.18
N ASN A 70 8.70 0.84 6.26
CA ASN A 70 9.34 0.93 4.95
C ASN A 70 8.37 0.76 3.76
N GLY A 71 7.17 0.23 3.95
CA GLY A 71 6.18 0.11 2.87
C GLY A 71 4.84 -0.49 3.31
N ARG A 72 3.86 -0.49 2.40
CA ARG A 72 2.52 -1.09 2.59
C ARG A 72 2.04 -1.84 1.36
N LEU A 73 1.15 -2.81 1.60
CA LEU A 73 0.37 -3.51 0.59
C LEU A 73 -1.08 -3.68 1.09
N PRO A 74 -2.04 -2.89 0.57
CA PRO A 74 -3.45 -3.19 0.70
C PRO A 74 -3.91 -4.23 -0.32
N SER A 75 -4.50 -5.33 0.15
CA SER A 75 -5.31 -6.25 -0.64
C SER A 75 -6.78 -6.20 -0.22
N ARG A 76 -7.70 -6.39 -1.17
CA ARG A 76 -9.05 -6.86 -0.84
C ARG A 76 -8.98 -8.37 -0.68
N ASN A 77 -9.59 -8.85 0.39
CA ASN A 77 -9.85 -10.28 0.50
C ASN A 77 -11.11 -10.63 -0.28
N GLU A 78 -10.96 -11.66 -1.12
CA GLU A 78 -12.02 -12.41 -1.80
C GLU A 78 -13.02 -11.58 -2.62
N GLU A 79 -12.64 -11.23 -3.85
CA GLU A 79 -13.61 -11.00 -4.92
C GLU A 79 -13.78 -12.28 -5.73
N THR A 80 -15.02 -12.58 -6.13
CA THR A 80 -15.28 -13.65 -7.08
C THR A 80 -15.15 -13.06 -8.48
N ASP A 81 -14.20 -13.57 -9.26
CA ASP A 81 -14.05 -13.18 -10.66
C ASP A 81 -15.31 -13.53 -11.45
N TYR A 82 -15.84 -12.55 -12.17
CA TYR A 82 -17.12 -12.69 -12.88
C TYR A 82 -17.07 -13.76 -13.98
N PHE A 83 -15.93 -13.94 -14.64
CA PHE A 83 -15.82 -14.82 -15.80
C PHE A 83 -15.53 -16.27 -15.43
N THR A 84 -14.70 -16.48 -14.41
CA THR A 84 -14.22 -17.80 -13.99
C THR A 84 -14.91 -18.33 -12.74
N ASN A 85 -15.64 -17.46 -12.02
CA ASN A 85 -16.27 -17.75 -10.74
C ASN A 85 -15.25 -18.21 -9.66
N GLN A 86 -13.97 -17.89 -9.84
CA GLN A 86 -12.92 -18.20 -8.88
C GLN A 86 -12.77 -17.09 -7.86
N LYS A 87 -12.47 -17.46 -6.61
CA LYS A 87 -12.09 -16.50 -5.59
C LYS A 87 -10.68 -15.97 -5.87
N LEU A 88 -10.55 -14.66 -5.96
CA LEU A 88 -9.29 -13.96 -6.16
C LEU A 88 -9.04 -12.96 -5.05
N ASN A 89 -7.77 -12.74 -4.74
CA ASN A 89 -7.33 -11.62 -3.93
C ASN A 89 -6.75 -10.55 -4.85
N TYR A 90 -7.26 -9.34 -4.74
CA TYR A 90 -6.82 -8.22 -5.55
C TYR A 90 -5.92 -7.30 -4.74
N ILE A 91 -4.69 -7.09 -5.25
CA ILE A 91 -3.75 -6.12 -4.68
C ILE A 91 -4.01 -4.78 -5.37
N PHE A 92 -4.59 -3.83 -4.65
CA PHE A 92 -4.95 -2.52 -5.21
C PHE A 92 -3.73 -1.66 -5.50
N SER A 93 -2.78 -1.69 -4.58
CA SER A 93 -1.60 -0.84 -4.66
C SER A 93 -0.48 -1.41 -3.80
N ILE A 94 0.75 -1.02 -4.11
CA ILE A 94 1.92 -1.24 -3.27
C ILE A 94 2.66 0.09 -3.24
N ALA A 95 3.02 0.55 -2.05
CA ALA A 95 3.83 1.75 -1.89
C ALA A 95 5.01 1.46 -0.97
N VAL A 96 6.19 1.89 -1.40
CA VAL A 96 7.44 1.78 -0.63
C VAL A 96 7.91 3.20 -0.33
N SER A 97 8.38 3.42 0.89
CA SER A 97 9.04 4.66 1.29
C SER A 97 10.27 4.94 0.43
N LYS A 98 10.70 6.19 0.33
CA LYS A 98 11.90 6.58 -0.44
C LYS A 98 13.13 5.80 0.01
N GLU A 99 13.25 5.62 1.32
CA GLU A 99 14.37 4.94 1.95
C GLU A 99 14.32 3.41 1.78
N GLY A 100 13.14 2.86 1.43
CA GLY A 100 12.94 1.45 1.14
C GLY A 100 13.19 1.06 -0.33
N GLU A 101 13.31 2.03 -1.23
CA GLU A 101 13.50 1.78 -2.66
C GLU A 101 14.79 1.00 -2.95
N GLY A 102 14.74 0.12 -3.96
CA GLY A 102 15.88 -0.71 -4.37
C GLY A 102 16.26 -1.83 -3.39
N LYS A 103 15.53 -2.01 -2.28
CA LYS A 103 15.84 -3.01 -1.25
C LYS A 103 14.98 -4.29 -1.32
N GLY A 104 14.14 -4.42 -2.34
CA GLY A 104 13.27 -5.59 -2.50
C GLY A 104 12.04 -5.63 -1.58
N ILE A 105 11.67 -4.49 -0.96
CA ILE A 105 10.53 -4.41 -0.02
C ILE A 105 9.21 -4.82 -0.68
N ALA A 106 8.94 -4.30 -1.90
CA ALA A 106 7.72 -4.65 -2.63
C ALA A 106 7.66 -6.14 -2.98
N SER A 107 8.79 -6.74 -3.36
CA SER A 107 8.87 -8.18 -3.63
C SER A 107 8.55 -9.00 -2.40
N GLN A 108 9.08 -8.63 -1.23
CA GLN A 108 8.78 -9.31 0.03
C GLN A 108 7.33 -9.17 0.47
N LEU A 109 6.69 -8.04 0.17
CA LEU A 109 5.25 -7.84 0.44
C LEU A 109 4.36 -8.76 -0.41
N MET A 110 4.80 -9.11 -1.63
CA MET A 110 4.01 -9.95 -2.56
C MET A 110 4.16 -11.46 -2.31
N GLY A 111 5.19 -11.90 -1.57
CA GLY A 111 5.49 -13.31 -1.33
C GLY A 111 6.52 -13.88 -2.31
#